data_AF-A0A9X8UQN7-F1
#
_entry.id   AF-A0A9X8UQN7-F1
#
_cell.length_a   1.000
_cell.length_b   1.000
_cell.length_c   1.000
_cell.angle_alpha   90.00
_cell.angle_beta   90.00
_cell.angle_gamma   90.00
#
_symmetry.space_group_name_H-M   'P 1'
#
loop_
_entity.id
_entity.type
_entity.pdbx_description
1 polymer ?
#
loop_
_entity_poly.entity_id
_entity_poly.type
_entity_poly.pdbx_seq_one_letter_code
_entity_poly.pdbx_strand_id
1 'polypeptide(L)'
;MKKYGAYTLLVIDEWLLDRPGGDFLRMLLELMERRYGASSTVFCTQYQKKDWHQRLGSGVHADAIMDRIIHNTTWFETGTYNMREQLNLA
;
A
#
# COMPACT_ATOMS: atom_id res chain seq x y z
N MET A 1 -10.05 6.04 12.65
CA MET A 1 -10.36 5.81 11.21
C MET A 1 -10.94 7.01 10.46
N LYS A 2 -11.81 7.86 11.05
CA LYS A 2 -12.42 9.01 10.32
C LYS A 2 -11.40 9.94 9.64
N LYS A 3 -10.23 10.17 10.26
CA LYS A 3 -9.19 11.09 9.73
C LYS A 3 -8.62 10.63 8.37
N TYR A 4 -8.18 9.38 8.26
CA TYR A 4 -7.48 8.90 7.05
C TYR A 4 -8.41 8.57 5.89
N GLY A 5 -9.67 8.20 6.16
CA GLY A 5 -10.66 7.96 5.12
C GLY A 5 -11.15 9.23 4.42
N ALA A 6 -11.03 10.40 5.06
CA ALA A 6 -11.59 11.65 4.57
C ALA A 6 -10.69 12.42 3.57
N TYR A 7 -9.40 12.06 3.48
CA TYR A 7 -8.49 12.73 2.55
C TYR A 7 -8.84 12.36 1.10
N THR A 8 -8.92 13.37 0.24
CA THR A 8 -9.10 13.20 -1.22
C THR A 8 -7.95 12.40 -1.83
N LEU A 9 -6.72 12.64 -1.35
CA LEU A 9 -5.52 11.90 -1.69
C LEU A 9 -4.82 11.44 -0.41
N LEU A 10 -4.57 10.14 -0.28
CA LEU A 10 -3.78 9.55 0.79
C LEU A 10 -2.52 8.92 0.18
N VAL A 11 -1.35 9.26 0.72
CA VAL A 11 -0.08 8.63 0.34
C VAL A 11 0.37 7.72 1.47
N ILE A 12 0.65 6.46 1.13
CA ILE A 12 1.20 5.46 2.03
C ILE A 12 2.60 5.13 1.51
N ASP A 13 3.58 5.66 2.24
CA ASP A 13 4.99 5.38 1.95
C ASP A 13 5.41 4.05 2.58
N GLU A 14 6.51 3.47 2.07
CA GLU A 14 7.10 2.21 2.53
C GLU A 14 6.10 1.03 2.65
N TRP A 15 5.16 0.95 1.71
CA TRP A 15 4.11 -0.06 1.68
C TRP A 15 4.69 -1.48 1.71
N LEU A 16 4.34 -2.21 2.79
CA LEU A 16 4.76 -3.58 3.10
C LEU A 16 6.27 -3.77 3.30
N LEU A 17 7.00 -2.70 3.67
CA LEU A 17 8.37 -2.80 4.23
C LEU A 17 8.41 -3.83 5.34
N ASP A 18 7.61 -3.59 6.37
CA ASP A 18 7.35 -4.54 7.44
C ASP A 18 6.03 -5.28 7.23
N ARG A 19 5.97 -6.53 7.70
CA ARG A 19 4.74 -7.32 7.66
C ARG A 19 3.77 -6.78 8.72
N PRO A 20 2.55 -6.39 8.33
CA PRO A 20 1.59 -5.85 9.26
C PRO A 20 1.13 -6.91 10.27
N GLY A 21 1.08 -6.55 11.55
CA GLY A 21 0.46 -7.38 12.58
C GLY A 21 -1.07 -7.42 12.44
N GLY A 22 -1.74 -8.30 13.19
CA GLY A 22 -3.17 -8.56 13.04
C GLY A 22 -4.09 -7.34 13.21
N ASP A 23 -3.82 -6.47 14.19
CA ASP A 23 -4.60 -5.25 14.39
C ASP A 23 -4.41 -4.25 13.25
N PHE A 24 -3.16 -4.12 12.77
CA PHE A 24 -2.85 -3.22 11.66
C PHE A 24 -3.44 -3.75 10.34
N LEU A 25 -3.45 -5.06 10.10
CA LEU A 25 -4.15 -5.67 8.96
C LEU A 25 -5.64 -5.37 8.95
N ARG A 26 -6.32 -5.51 10.11
CA ARG A 26 -7.74 -5.16 10.24
C ARG A 26 -7.99 -3.69 9.96
N MET A 27 -7.12 -2.82 10.49
CA MET A 27 -7.18 -1.38 10.24
C MET A 27 -6.97 -1.05 8.74
N LEU A 28 -6.02 -1.72 8.08
CA LEU A 28 -5.77 -1.55 6.64
C LEU A 28 -6.98 -1.98 5.81
N LEU A 29 -7.59 -3.12 6.13
CA LEU A 29 -8.81 -3.58 5.46
C LEU A 29 -9.95 -2.55 5.59
N GLU A 30 -10.19 -2.05 6.81
CA GLU A 30 -11.22 -1.03 7.04
C GLU A 30 -10.90 0.28 6.30
N LEU A 31 -9.62 0.68 6.24
CA LEU A 31 -9.20 1.86 5.50
C LEU A 31 -9.46 1.69 4.00
N MET A 32 -9.06 0.55 3.44
CA MET A 32 -9.21 0.28 2.00
C MET A 32 -10.66 0.16 1.61
N GLU A 33 -11.51 -0.46 2.43
CA GLU A 33 -12.96 -0.51 2.22
C GLU A 33 -13.55 0.89 2.11
N ARG A 34 -13.23 1.78 3.06
CA ARG A 34 -13.77 3.15 3.08
C ARG A 34 -13.32 3.99 1.89
N ARG A 35 -12.12 3.71 1.35
CA ARG A 35 -11.53 4.49 0.26
C ARG A 35 -11.87 3.92 -1.12
N TYR A 36 -12.26 2.65 -1.19
CA TYR A 36 -12.57 1.94 -2.43
C TYR A 36 -13.65 2.67 -3.24
N GLY A 37 -13.33 3.04 -4.48
CA GLY A 37 -14.23 3.76 -5.37
C GLY A 37 -14.57 5.21 -4.97
N ALA A 38 -14.04 5.71 -3.86
CA ALA A 38 -14.42 7.02 -3.29
C ALA A 38 -13.28 8.06 -3.30
N SER A 39 -12.03 7.63 -3.11
CA SER A 39 -10.88 8.56 -3.02
C SER A 39 -9.57 7.89 -3.46
N SER A 40 -8.62 8.69 -3.93
CA SER A 40 -7.36 8.19 -4.51
C SER A 40 -6.34 7.83 -3.44
N THR A 41 -5.63 6.72 -3.62
CA THR A 41 -4.57 6.29 -2.69
C THR A 41 -3.31 5.97 -3.49
N VAL A 42 -2.17 6.52 -3.07
CA VAL A 42 -0.86 6.26 -3.65
C VAL A 42 -0.07 5.37 -2.69
N PHE A 43 0.47 4.28 -3.22
CA PHE A 43 1.33 3.36 -2.49
C PHE A 43 2.74 3.45 -3.06
N CYS A 44 3.71 3.78 -2.21
CA CYS A 44 5.12 3.68 -2.55
C CYS A 44 5.65 2.37 -1.97
N THR A 45 6.22 1.50 -2.80
CA THR A 45 6.73 0.21 -2.34
C THR A 45 8.04 -0.14 -3.03
N GLN A 46 8.84 -0.95 -2.36
CA GLN A 46 10.02 -1.59 -2.94
C GLN A 46 9.74 -3.02 -3.41
N TYR A 47 8.52 -3.55 -3.17
CA TYR A 47 8.18 -4.93 -3.48
C TYR A 47 7.29 -5.06 -4.69
N GLN A 48 7.52 -6.14 -5.44
CA GLN A 48 6.68 -6.47 -6.58
C GLN A 48 5.31 -6.90 -6.09
N LYS A 49 4.28 -6.59 -6.88
CA LYS A 49 2.87 -6.94 -6.62
C LYS A 49 2.69 -8.41 -6.19
N LYS A 50 3.44 -9.33 -6.82
CA LYS A 50 3.37 -10.78 -6.53
C LYS A 50 3.72 -11.13 -5.09
N ASP A 51 4.53 -10.30 -4.43
CA ASP A 51 5.02 -10.54 -3.06
C ASP A 51 4.04 -10.00 -2.00
N TRP A 52 3.08 -9.15 -2.40
CA TRP A 52 2.20 -8.45 -1.47
C TRP A 52 1.28 -9.40 -0.71
N HIS A 53 0.73 -10.43 -1.37
CA HIS A 53 -0.16 -11.41 -0.73
C HIS A 53 0.51 -12.08 0.46
N GLN A 54 1.74 -12.58 0.25
CA GLN A 54 2.53 -13.21 1.29
C GLN A 54 2.92 -12.22 2.40
N ARG A 55 3.28 -10.97 2.03
CA ARG A 55 3.65 -9.92 2.99
C ARG A 55 2.50 -9.47 3.87
N LEU A 56 1.27 -9.50 3.36
CA LEU A 56 0.04 -9.28 4.13
C LEU A 56 -0.35 -10.44 5.04
N GLY A 57 0.46 -11.52 5.11
CA GLY A 57 0.20 -12.69 5.96
C GLY A 57 -0.62 -13.78 5.28
N SER A 58 -0.94 -13.64 3.99
CA SER A 58 -1.77 -14.56 3.20
C SER A 58 -3.22 -14.70 3.71
N GLY A 59 -4.05 -15.37 2.91
CA GLY A 59 -5.41 -15.75 3.28
C GLY A 59 -6.41 -14.61 3.17
N VAL A 60 -7.59 -14.80 3.76
CA VAL A 60 -8.79 -14.02 3.43
C VAL A 60 -8.61 -12.50 3.62
N HIS A 61 -7.86 -12.07 4.64
CA HIS A 61 -7.60 -10.64 4.84
C HIS A 61 -6.65 -10.07 3.78
N ALA A 62 -5.62 -10.83 3.38
CA ALA A 62 -4.71 -10.42 2.32
C ALA A 62 -5.45 -10.31 0.97
N ASP A 63 -6.26 -11.32 0.63
CA ASP A 63 -7.10 -11.33 -0.57
C ASP A 63 -8.02 -10.11 -0.60
N ALA A 64 -8.77 -9.87 0.50
CA ALA A 64 -9.71 -8.76 0.59
C ALA A 64 -9.03 -7.39 0.45
N ILE A 65 -7.86 -7.19 1.08
CA ILE A 65 -7.10 -5.94 0.95
C ILE A 65 -6.60 -5.78 -0.49
N MET A 66 -6.05 -6.84 -1.07
CA MET A 66 -5.50 -6.82 -2.42
C MET A 66 -6.56 -6.53 -3.47
N ASP A 67 -7.75 -7.11 -3.37
CA ASP A 67 -8.85 -6.85 -4.30
C ASP A 67 -9.22 -5.36 -4.35
N ARG A 68 -9.29 -4.70 -3.19
CA ARG A 68 -9.63 -3.28 -3.08
C ARG A 68 -8.55 -2.36 -3.64
N ILE A 69 -7.29 -2.77 -3.57
CA ILE A 69 -6.18 -1.97 -4.10
C ILE A 69 -6.03 -2.24 -5.59
N ILE A 70 -5.81 -3.50 -5.98
CA ILE A 70 -5.32 -3.88 -7.30
C ILE A 70 -6.35 -3.60 -8.40
N HIS A 71 -7.64 -3.74 -8.13
CA HIS A 71 -8.68 -3.67 -9.14
C HIS A 71 -8.77 -2.30 -9.83
N ASN A 72 -8.38 -1.22 -9.15
CA ASN A 72 -8.41 0.14 -9.68
C ASN A 72 -7.06 0.86 -9.53
N THR A 73 -5.95 0.12 -9.59
CA THR A 73 -4.60 0.68 -9.47
C THR A 73 -3.92 0.85 -10.82
N THR A 74 -3.34 2.03 -11.05
CA THR A 74 -2.34 2.26 -12.11
C THR A 74 -0.94 2.07 -11.55
N TRP A 75 -0.08 1.34 -12.27
CA TRP A 75 1.27 1.02 -11.84
C TRP A 75 2.30 1.96 -12.48
N PHE A 76 3.23 2.45 -11.66
CA PHE A 76 4.34 3.29 -12.09
C PHE A 76 5.64 2.67 -11.60
N GLU A 77 6.53 2.31 -12.52
CA GLU A 77 7.86 1.80 -12.21
C GLU A 77 8.87 2.94 -12.24
N THR A 78 9.58 3.17 -11.13
CA THR A 78 10.53 4.28 -10.97
C THR A 78 11.98 3.91 -11.31
N GLY A 79 12.21 2.69 -11.81
CA GLY A 79 13.53 2.17 -12.13
C GLY A 79 14.36 1.79 -10.90
N THR A 80 15.66 1.62 -11.11
CA THR A 80 16.63 1.12 -10.10
C THR A 80 17.55 2.21 -9.56
N TYR A 81 17.32 3.46 -9.95
CA TYR A 81 18.25 4.55 -9.68
C TYR A 81 18.13 5.05 -8.25
N ASN A 82 19.24 5.01 -7.49
CA ASN A 82 19.27 5.51 -6.13
C ASN A 82 19.59 7.01 -6.12
N MET A 83 18.57 7.82 -5.86
CA MET A 83 18.72 9.28 -5.79
C MET A 83 19.61 9.74 -4.63
N ARG A 84 19.71 8.98 -3.53
CA ARG A 84 20.61 9.34 -2.42
C ARG A 84 22.07 9.21 -2.80
N GLU A 85 22.43 8.12 -3.49
CA GLU A 85 23.79 7.91 -4.01
C GLU A 85 24.16 9.01 -5.02
N GLN A 86 23.26 9.34 -5.95
CA GLN A 86 23.51 10.40 -6.93
C GLN A 86 23.76 11.77 -6.28
N LEU A 87 23.03 12.07 -5.21
CA LEU A 87 23.12 13.35 -4.52
C LEU A 87 24.20 13.36 -3.43
N ASN A 88 25.00 12.29 -3.29
CA ASN A 88 25.98 12.11 -2.21
C ASN A 88 25.37 12.27 -0.80
N LEU A 89 24.15 11.75 -0.62
CA LEU A 89 23.39 11.76 0.64
C LEU A 89 23.39 10.40 1.36
N ALA A 90 24.11 9.41 0.83
CA ALA A 90 24.22 8.05 1.36
C ALA A 90 25.43 7.91 2.29
#